data_AF-A0A9D6Y2K5-F1
#
_entry.id   AF-A0A9D6Y2K5-F1
#
_cell.length_a   1.000
_cell.length_b   1.000
_cell.length_c   1.000
_cell.angle_alpha   90.00
_cell.angle_beta   90.00
_cell.angle_gamma   90.00
#
_symmetry.space_group_name_H-M   'P 1'
#
loop_
_entity.id
_entity.type
_entity.pdbx_description
1 polymer ?
#
loop_
_entity_poly.entity_id
_entity_poly.type
_entity_poly.pdbx_seq_one_letter_code
_entity_poly.pdbx_strand_id
1 'polypeptide(L)' 'MIKKLLHVAIAVKSTAEWESLLRDQLGLKVIKSEDVPAQGVKGTIFAVGDSEIETLEPIDPQGTVARFVERRG' A
#
# COMPACT_ATOMS: atom_id res chain seq x y z
N MET A 1 -7.27 -10.67 22.71
CA MET A 1 -7.82 -11.46 21.59
C MET A 1 -7.86 -10.60 20.33
N ILE A 2 -7.43 -11.14 19.19
CA ILE A 2 -7.54 -10.52 17.87
C ILE A 2 -9.01 -10.56 17.44
N LYS A 3 -9.54 -9.45 16.87
CA LYS A 3 -10.98 -9.32 16.57
C LYS A 3 -11.32 -9.19 15.08
N LYS A 4 -10.46 -8.56 14.28
CA LYS A 4 -10.69 -8.35 12.85
C LYS A 4 -9.39 -8.21 12.09
N LEU A 5 -9.44 -8.46 10.79
CA LEU A 5 -8.41 -8.04 9.85
C LEU A 5 -8.51 -6.51 9.70
N LEU A 6 -7.41 -5.80 9.95
CA LEU A 6 -7.39 -4.34 9.79
C LEU A 6 -7.21 -3.97 8.31
N HIS A 7 -6.14 -4.46 7.71
CA HIS A 7 -5.80 -4.15 6.33
C HIS A 7 -5.13 -5.32 5.61
N VAL A 8 -5.09 -5.24 4.29
CA VAL A 8 -4.23 -6.05 3.42
C VAL A 8 -3.23 -5.13 2.74
N ALA A 9 -1.94 -5.36 2.98
CA ALA A 9 -0.87 -4.61 2.34
C ALA A 9 -0.47 -5.27 1.00
N ILE A 10 -0.33 -4.45 -0.04
CA ILE A 10 0.06 -4.84 -1.39
C ILE A 10 1.37 -4.12 -1.71
N ALA A 11 2.44 -4.87 -1.88
CA ALA A 11 3.72 -4.33 -2.33
C ALA A 11 3.65 -3.99 -3.83
N VAL A 12 3.95 -2.74 -4.19
CA VAL A 12 3.76 -2.22 -5.55
C VAL A 12 5.01 -1.47 -6.03
N LYS A 13 5.17 -1.34 -7.35
CA LYS A 13 6.24 -0.53 -7.96
C LYS A 13 5.95 0.97 -7.89
N SER A 14 4.67 1.36 -7.86
CA SER A 14 4.21 2.74 -7.84
C SER A 14 2.86 2.82 -7.13
N THR A 15 2.76 3.57 -6.03
CA THR A 15 1.45 3.82 -5.41
C THR A 15 0.55 4.66 -6.31
N ALA A 16 1.12 5.54 -7.14
CA ALA A 16 0.37 6.43 -8.01
C ALA A 16 -0.41 5.67 -9.10
N GLU A 17 0.18 4.63 -9.68
CA GLU A 17 -0.52 3.76 -10.65
C GLU A 17 -1.71 3.05 -10.01
N TRP A 18 -1.51 2.54 -8.79
CA TRP A 18 -2.55 1.88 -8.03
C TRP A 18 -3.62 2.84 -7.51
N GLU A 19 -3.27 4.08 -7.18
CA GLU A 19 -4.24 5.12 -6.84
C GLU A 19 -5.18 5.37 -8.02
N SER A 20 -4.66 5.45 -9.25
CA SER A 20 -5.53 5.62 -10.42
C SER A 20 -6.51 4.45 -10.58
N LEU A 21 -6.05 3.22 -10.37
CA LEU A 21 -6.92 2.05 -10.43
C LEU A 21 -7.95 2.04 -9.28
N LEU A 22 -7.47 2.08 -8.04
CA LEU A 22 -8.31 1.87 -6.85
C LEU A 22 -9.24 3.05 -6.61
N ARG A 23 -8.76 4.29 -6.73
CA ARG A 23 -9.57 5.50 -6.53
C ARG A 23 -10.39 5.83 -7.76
N ASP A 24 -9.75 5.99 -8.93
CA ASP A 24 -10.43 6.61 -10.07
C ASP A 24 -11.31 5.61 -10.83
N GLN A 25 -10.90 4.33 -10.93
CA GLN A 25 -11.67 3.32 -11.66
C GLN A 25 -12.60 2.51 -10.75
N LEU A 26 -12.12 2.13 -9.55
CA LEU A 26 -12.88 1.30 -8.60
C LEU A 26 -13.61 2.10 -7.51
N GLY A 27 -13.36 3.41 -7.41
CA GLY A 27 -14.10 4.31 -6.53
C GLY A 27 -13.75 4.20 -5.03
N LEU A 28 -12.63 3.57 -4.67
CA LEU A 28 -12.20 3.49 -3.28
C LEU A 28 -11.76 4.86 -2.77
N LYS A 29 -12.08 5.15 -1.50
CA LYS A 29 -11.69 6.39 -0.85
C LYS A 29 -10.28 6.27 -0.28
N VAL A 30 -9.41 7.19 -0.64
CA VAL A 30 -8.10 7.35 0.01
C VAL A 30 -8.33 7.88 1.42
N ILE A 31 -7.83 7.15 2.42
CA ILE A 31 -7.84 7.55 3.83
C ILE A 31 -6.59 8.38 4.13
N LYS A 32 -5.42 7.91 3.68
CA LYS A 32 -4.12 8.51 3.96
C LYS A 32 -3.12 8.12 2.89
N SER A 33 -2.26 9.05 2.48
CA SER A 33 -1.05 8.76 1.70
C SER A 33 0.12 9.45 2.38
N GLU A 34 1.19 8.73 2.70
CA GLU A 34 2.38 9.32 3.33
C GLU A 34 3.66 8.52 3.03
N ASP A 35 4.80 9.21 3.08
CA ASP A 35 6.09 8.55 3.16
C ASP A 35 6.33 8.09 4.60
N VAL A 36 6.77 6.84 4.76
CA VAL A 36 7.11 6.24 6.05
C VAL A 36 8.60 5.84 6.04
N PRO A 37 9.54 6.79 6.20
CA PRO A 37 10.98 6.53 6.09
C PRO A 37 11.49 5.46 7.06
N ALA A 38 10.91 5.39 8.26
CA ALA A 38 11.27 4.37 9.26
C ALA A 38 11.03 2.93 8.78
N GLN A 39 10.14 2.74 7.80
CA GLN A 39 9.84 1.46 7.18
C GLN A 39 10.38 1.34 5.75
N GLY A 40 11.01 2.39 5.22
CA GLY A 40 11.57 2.40 3.86
C GLY A 40 10.50 2.30 2.77
N VAL A 41 9.28 2.77 3.03
CA VAL A 41 8.16 2.72 2.08
C VAL A 41 7.39 4.04 2.02
N LYS A 42 6.69 4.23 0.90
CA LYS A 42 5.57 5.16 0.74
C LYS A 42 4.27 4.37 0.72
N GLY A 43 3.32 4.76 1.55
CA GLY A 43 2.07 4.06 1.76
C GLY A 43 0.86 4.85 1.29
N THR A 44 -0.11 4.19 0.65
CA THR A 44 -1.46 4.74 0.46
C THR A 44 -2.52 3.77 0.98
N ILE A 45 -3.39 4.26 1.87
CA ILE A 45 -4.48 3.50 2.50
C ILE A 45 -5.80 3.85 1.84
N PHE A 46 -6.58 2.81 1.49
CA PHE A 46 -7.88 2.90 0.86
C PHE A 46 -8.95 2.21 1.73
N ALA A 47 -10.10 2.86 1.90
CA ALA A 47 -11.22 2.32 2.67
C ALA A 47 -11.97 1.21 1.90
N VAL A 48 -12.21 0.06 2.55
CA VAL A 48 -13.01 -1.06 2.03
C VAL A 48 -13.91 -1.65 3.12
N GLY A 49 -15.13 -1.12 3.24
CA GLY A 49 -16.03 -1.50 4.33
C GLY A 49 -15.41 -1.21 5.69
N ASP A 50 -15.27 -2.23 6.53
CA ASP A 50 -14.65 -2.14 7.87
C ASP A 50 -13.14 -2.46 7.88
N SER A 51 -12.57 -2.71 6.70
CA SER A 51 -11.16 -3.06 6.45
C SER A 51 -10.52 -2.06 5.49
N GLU A 52 -9.22 -2.20 5.29
CA GLU A 52 -8.43 -1.30 4.45
C GLU A 52 -7.58 -2.08 3.43
N ILE A 53 -7.29 -1.45 2.30
CA ILE A 53 -6.21 -1.86 1.39
C ILE A 53 -5.09 -0.85 1.56
N GLU A 54 -3.86 -1.33 1.70
CA GLU A 54 -2.67 -0.47 1.81
C GLU A 54 -1.70 -0.80 0.68
N THR A 55 -1.34 0.17 -0.16
CA THR A 55 -0.28 -0.01 -1.16
C THR A 55 1.04 0.46 -0.59
N LEU A 56 2.10 -0.34 -0.76
CA LEU A 56 3.44 -0.06 -0.27
C LEU A 56 4.43 0.02 -1.43
N GLU A 57 4.86 1.23 -1.76
CA GLU A 57 5.94 1.48 -2.71
C GLU A 57 7.28 1.58 -1.95
N PRO A 58 8.31 0.82 -2.32
CA PRO A 58 9.61 0.93 -1.67
C PRO A 58 10.28 2.26 -2.00
N ILE A 59 10.75 2.98 -0.98
CA ILE A 59 11.62 4.17 -1.14
C ILE A 59 13.07 3.86 -0.78
N ASP A 60 13.31 2.77 -0.03
CA ASP A 60 14.64 2.21 0.18
C ASP A 60 14.86 1.02 -0.78
N PRO A 61 15.77 1.13 -1.78
CA PRO A 61 16.06 0.05 -2.72
C PRO A 61 16.68 -1.18 -2.05
N GLN A 62 17.23 -1.06 -0.84
CA GLN A 62 17.76 -2.18 -0.06
C GLN A 62 16.72 -2.77 0.89
N GLY A 63 15.52 -2.16 0.98
CA GLY A 63 14.46 -2.55 1.90
C GLY A 63 13.79 -3.89 1.56
N THR A 64 13.12 -4.49 2.55
CA THR A 64 12.43 -5.78 2.38
C THR A 64 11.36 -5.74 1.30
N VAL A 65 10.60 -4.64 1.21
CA VAL A 65 9.56 -4.45 0.19
C VAL A 65 10.18 -4.35 -1.20
N ALA A 66 11.29 -3.61 -1.36
CA ALA A 66 12.01 -3.53 -2.64
C ALA A 66 12.44 -4.91 -3.14
N ARG A 67 13.09 -5.70 -2.25
CA ARG A 67 13.53 -7.06 -2.58
C ARG A 67 12.35 -8.01 -2.87
N PHE A 68 11.21 -7.82 -2.22
CA PHE A 68 10.02 -8.62 -2.51
C PHE A 68 9.47 -8.31 -3.90
N VAL A 69 9.30 -7.03 -4.22
CA VAL A 69 8.82 -6.57 -5.53
C VAL A 69 9.76 -7.02 -6.65
N GLU A 70 11.07 -6.89 -6.49
CA GLU A 70 12.05 -7.34 -7.49
C GLU A 70 11.98 -8.86 -7.76
N ARG A 71 11.76 -9.67 -6.72
CA ARG A 71 11.75 -11.13 -6.84
C ARG A 71 10.41 -11.71 -7.30
N ARG A 72 9.31 -10.97 -7.15
CA ARG A 72 7.94 -11.52 -7.27
C ARG A 72 6.99 -10.69 -8.14
N GLY A 73 7.37 -9.48 -8.57
CA GLY A 73 6.47 -8.54 -9.25
C GLY A 73 7.00 -7.93 -10.55
#